data_AF-A0A3D4QQU3-F1
#
_entry.id   AF-A0A3D4QQU3-F1
#
_cell.length_a   1.000
_cell.length_b   1.000
_cell.length_c   1.000
_cell.angle_alpha   90.00
_cell.angle_beta   90.00
_cell.angle_gamma   90.00
#
_symmetry.space_group_name_H-M   'P 1'
#
loop_
_entity.id
_entity.type
_entity.pdbx_description
1 polymer ?
#
loop_
_entity_poly.entity_id
_entity_poly.type
_entity_poly.pdbx_seq_one_letter_code
_entity_poly.pdbx_strand_id
1 'polypeptide(L)'
;IGPKVALGMLSVHSVHQLAAAIATGDRQTLCRAPGVGKKTAERIILELQDKIDKDVFQLPDARAGISNRWTNEHVEALEALQTLGYSAIEAERALTGLKEKDSSSLIRVALKNLSNHKK
;
A
#
# COMPACT_ATOMS: atom_id res chain seq x y z
N ILE A 1 15.38 2.24 -18.04
CA ILE A 1 14.31 3.03 -17.36
C ILE A 1 14.99 4.12 -16.56
N GLY A 2 14.50 5.35 -16.57
CA GLY A 2 15.17 6.48 -15.89
C GLY A 2 14.72 6.66 -14.42
N PRO A 3 15.49 7.39 -13.60
CA PRO A 3 15.21 7.59 -12.17
C PRO A 3 13.85 8.25 -11.91
N LYS A 4 13.40 9.18 -12.75
CA LYS A 4 12.09 9.85 -12.63
C LYS A 4 10.93 8.85 -12.74
N VAL A 5 11.02 7.89 -13.65
CA VAL A 5 9.99 6.86 -13.84
C VAL A 5 10.00 5.88 -12.67
N ALA A 6 11.19 5.45 -12.23
CA ALA A 6 11.31 4.55 -11.08
C ALA A 6 10.71 5.15 -9.80
N LEU A 7 10.98 6.43 -9.54
CA LEU A 7 10.40 7.15 -8.41
C LEU A 7 8.88 7.24 -8.54
N GLY A 8 8.35 7.57 -9.72
CA GLY A 8 6.91 7.58 -9.99
C GLY A 8 6.24 6.21 -9.78
N MET A 9 6.93 5.11 -10.09
CA MET A 9 6.43 3.76 -9.83
C MET A 9 6.32 3.45 -8.33
N LEU A 10 7.34 3.83 -7.54
CA LEU A 10 7.34 3.66 -6.08
C LEU A 10 6.43 4.66 -5.34
N SER A 11 6.08 5.78 -5.98
CA SER A 11 5.07 6.69 -5.45
C SER A 11 3.66 6.09 -5.52
N VAL A 12 3.37 5.30 -6.57
CA VAL A 12 2.05 4.70 -6.82
C VAL A 12 1.92 3.29 -6.23
N HIS A 13 3.00 2.51 -6.22
CA HIS A 13 2.98 1.10 -5.80
C HIS A 13 3.92 0.88 -4.62
N SER A 14 3.57 -0.04 -3.73
CA SER A 14 4.54 -0.57 -2.76
C SER A 14 5.61 -1.39 -3.48
N VAL A 15 6.76 -1.59 -2.84
CA VAL A 15 7.82 -2.46 -3.35
C VAL A 15 7.29 -3.87 -3.60
N HIS A 16 6.42 -4.36 -2.71
CA HIS A 16 5.81 -5.67 -2.82
C HIS A 16 4.79 -5.75 -3.97
N GLN A 17 3.95 -4.73 -4.15
CA GLN A 17 3.02 -4.66 -5.29
C GLN A 17 3.76 -4.58 -6.63
N LEU A 18 4.84 -3.81 -6.68
CA LEU A 18 5.67 -3.71 -7.87
C LEU A 18 6.30 -5.07 -8.18
N ALA A 19 6.84 -5.75 -7.17
CA ALA A 19 7.44 -7.06 -7.33
C ALA A 19 6.42 -8.13 -7.73
N ALA A 20 5.24 -8.13 -7.12
CA ALA A 20 4.13 -9.01 -7.47
C ALA A 20 3.65 -8.76 -8.90
N ALA A 21 3.44 -7.50 -9.30
CA ALA A 21 3.00 -7.15 -10.64
C ALA A 21 4.01 -7.58 -11.72
N ILE A 22 5.32 -7.51 -11.41
CA ILE A 22 6.36 -8.01 -12.30
C ILE A 22 6.32 -9.54 -12.38
N ALA A 23 6.24 -10.23 -11.23
CA ALA A 23 6.24 -11.69 -11.17
C ALA A 23 5.00 -12.33 -11.83
N THR A 24 3.83 -11.69 -11.73
CA THR A 24 2.57 -12.16 -12.34
C THR A 24 2.35 -11.63 -13.76
N GLY A 25 3.26 -10.80 -14.28
CA GLY A 25 3.11 -10.16 -15.59
C GLY A 25 1.94 -9.18 -15.69
N ASP A 26 1.51 -8.57 -14.57
CA ASP A 26 0.43 -7.60 -14.55
C ASP A 26 0.87 -6.23 -15.09
N ARG A 27 0.80 -6.12 -16.41
CA ARG A 27 1.09 -4.89 -17.16
C ARG A 27 0.16 -3.73 -16.79
N GLN A 28 -1.10 -4.00 -16.42
CA GLN A 28 -2.07 -2.94 -16.16
C GLN A 28 -1.70 -2.18 -14.89
N THR A 29 -1.29 -2.90 -13.86
CA THR A 29 -0.79 -2.31 -12.61
C THR A 29 0.44 -1.44 -12.89
N LEU A 30 1.42 -1.93 -13.63
CA LEU A 30 2.63 -1.14 -13.97
C LEU A 30 2.31 0.13 -14.79
N CYS A 31 1.33 0.08 -15.68
CA CYS A 31 0.93 1.23 -16.50
C CYS A 31 0.22 2.35 -15.72
N ARG A 32 -0.20 2.11 -14.46
CA ARG A 32 -0.77 3.17 -13.61
C ARG A 32 0.28 4.19 -13.17
N ALA A 33 1.56 3.85 -13.23
CA ALA A 33 2.62 4.76 -12.88
C ALA A 33 2.86 5.81 -13.98
N PRO A 34 3.07 7.10 -13.61
CA PRO A 34 3.29 8.16 -14.59
C PRO A 34 4.57 7.91 -15.40
N GLY A 35 4.44 7.92 -16.73
CA GLY A 35 5.56 7.67 -17.64
C GLY A 35 5.82 6.19 -17.93
N VAL A 36 4.97 5.26 -17.48
CA VAL A 36 5.02 3.84 -17.85
C VAL A 36 3.88 3.53 -18.83
N GLY A 37 4.23 3.34 -20.11
CA GLY A 37 3.31 2.88 -21.14
C GLY A 37 3.33 1.36 -21.32
N LYS A 38 2.43 0.83 -22.16
CA LYS A 38 2.29 -0.61 -22.44
C LYS A 38 3.61 -1.30 -22.85
N LYS A 39 4.34 -0.72 -23.80
CA LYS A 39 5.65 -1.24 -24.26
C LYS A 39 6.70 -1.21 -23.15
N THR A 40 6.67 -0.17 -22.31
CA THR A 40 7.62 -0.03 -21.20
C THR A 40 7.32 -1.03 -20.10
N ALA A 41 6.04 -1.23 -19.75
CA ALA A 41 5.61 -2.24 -18.80
C ALA A 41 5.97 -3.65 -19.24
N GLU A 42 5.78 -3.98 -20.52
CA GLU A 42 6.19 -5.26 -21.10
C GLU A 42 7.71 -5.48 -21.01
N ARG A 43 8.50 -4.45 -21.33
CA ARG A 43 9.96 -4.52 -21.19
C ARG A 43 10.40 -4.68 -19.74
N ILE A 44 9.74 -3.97 -18.81
CA ILE A 44 9.98 -4.08 -17.36
C ILE A 44 9.79 -5.53 -16.89
N ILE A 45 8.64 -6.12 -17.23
CA ILE A 45 8.32 -7.49 -16.84
C ILE A 45 9.38 -8.45 -17.39
N LEU A 46 9.68 -8.37 -18.69
CA LEU A 46 10.65 -9.27 -19.32
C LEU A 46 12.06 -9.15 -18.71
N GLU A 47 12.54 -7.93 -18.44
CA GLU A 47 13.90 -7.73 -17.93
C GLU A 47 14.05 -8.04 -16.43
N LEU A 48 12.97 -7.88 -15.66
CA LEU A 48 13.01 -7.98 -14.20
C LEU A 48 12.37 -9.26 -13.65
N GLN A 49 11.51 -9.97 -14.39
CA GLN A 49 10.85 -11.19 -13.88
C GLN A 49 11.87 -12.21 -13.32
N ASP A 50 13.01 -12.36 -13.99
CA ASP A 50 14.05 -13.33 -13.64
C ASP A 50 15.05 -12.77 -12.63
N LYS A 51 14.96 -11.48 -12.30
CA LYS A 51 15.86 -10.77 -11.38
C LYS A 51 15.23 -10.45 -10.03
N ILE A 52 13.93 -10.69 -9.86
CA ILE A 52 13.26 -10.47 -8.59
C ILE A 52 13.57 -11.62 -7.66
N ASP A 53 14.21 -11.27 -6.53
CA ASP A 53 14.47 -12.22 -5.47
C ASP A 53 13.19 -12.57 -4.72
N LYS A 54 13.04 -13.86 -4.37
CA LYS A 54 11.86 -14.35 -3.66
C LYS A 54 11.76 -13.79 -2.24
N ASP A 55 12.86 -13.28 -1.71
CA ASP A 55 12.91 -12.64 -0.40
C ASP A 55 12.19 -11.28 -0.37
N VAL A 56 11.93 -10.67 -1.53
CA VAL A 56 11.13 -9.44 -1.61
C VAL A 56 9.70 -9.65 -1.09
N PHE A 57 9.18 -10.88 -1.18
CA PHE A 57 7.87 -11.26 -0.66
C PHE A 57 7.86 -11.56 0.84
N GLN A 58 9.04 -11.66 1.48
CA GLN A 58 9.17 -11.88 2.93
C GLN A 58 9.28 -10.57 3.72
N LEU A 59 9.55 -9.45 3.04
CA LEU A 59 9.56 -8.13 3.66
C LEU A 59 8.13 -7.75 4.08
N PRO A 60 7.92 -7.31 5.34
CA PRO A 60 6.64 -6.76 5.75
C PRO A 60 6.30 -5.57 4.86
N ASP A 61 5.26 -5.69 4.03
CA ASP A 61 4.81 -4.59 3.20
C ASP A 61 4.14 -3.54 4.09
N ALA A 62 4.90 -2.53 4.48
CA ALA A 62 4.43 -1.38 5.26
C ALA A 62 3.31 -0.58 4.55
N ARG A 63 3.01 -0.89 3.27
CA ARG A 63 1.92 -0.33 2.48
C ARG A 63 0.86 -1.37 2.05
N ALA A 64 1.04 -2.66 2.34
CA ALA A 64 0.06 -3.70 1.98
C ALA A 64 -1.23 -3.58 2.77
N GLY A 65 -1.20 -2.96 3.96
CA GLY A 65 -2.42 -2.67 4.72
C GLY A 65 -3.28 -1.58 4.10
N ILE A 66 -2.68 -0.68 3.31
CA ILE A 66 -3.33 0.54 2.79
C ILE A 66 -4.04 0.29 1.45
N SER A 67 -3.65 -0.75 0.71
CA SER A 67 -3.90 -0.76 -0.73
C SER A 67 -5.13 -1.59 -1.11
N ASN A 68 -6.14 -0.87 -1.64
CA ASN A 68 -7.36 -1.34 -2.30
C ASN A 68 -8.61 -1.59 -1.42
N ARG A 69 -8.54 -1.35 -0.10
CA ARG A 69 -9.73 -1.39 0.79
C ARG A 69 -10.04 -0.06 1.49
N TRP A 70 -9.09 0.88 1.48
CA TRP A 70 -9.20 2.10 2.27
C TRP A 70 -9.53 3.29 1.40
N THR A 71 -10.53 4.03 1.86
CA THR A 71 -10.93 5.31 1.26
C THR A 71 -10.00 6.42 1.76
N ASN A 72 -10.08 7.62 1.19
CA ASN A 72 -9.27 8.76 1.65
C ASN A 72 -9.49 9.04 3.15
N GLU A 73 -10.68 8.78 3.65
CA GLU A 73 -11.06 8.95 5.05
C GLU A 73 -10.40 7.90 5.97
N HIS A 74 -10.09 6.70 5.46
CA HIS A 74 -9.30 5.71 6.20
C HIS A 74 -7.84 6.11 6.33
N VAL A 75 -7.28 6.73 5.28
CA VAL A 75 -5.91 7.26 5.31
C VAL A 75 -5.81 8.42 6.30
N GLU A 76 -6.77 9.35 6.27
CA GLU A 76 -6.84 10.46 7.23
C GLU A 76 -6.99 9.94 8.68
N ALA A 77 -7.83 8.94 8.89
CA ALA A 77 -8.00 8.32 10.20
C ALA A 77 -6.71 7.64 10.70
N LEU A 78 -5.95 7.00 9.81
CA LEU A 78 -4.68 6.37 10.15
C LEU A 78 -3.63 7.39 10.56
N GLU A 79 -3.48 8.49 9.81
CA GLU A 79 -2.55 9.57 10.15
C GLU A 79 -2.92 10.25 11.48
N ALA A 80 -4.21 10.42 11.75
CA ALA A 80 -4.69 10.93 13.02
C ALA A 80 -4.33 9.98 14.18
N LEU A 81 -4.51 8.66 14.01
CA LEU A 81 -4.14 7.67 15.03
C LEU A 81 -2.62 7.64 15.28
N GLN A 82 -1.81 7.80 14.23
CA GLN A 82 -0.35 7.93 14.38
C GLN A 82 0.04 9.21 15.14
N THR A 83 -0.64 10.33 14.87
CA THR A 83 -0.44 11.60 15.57
C THR A 83 -0.78 11.48 17.07
N LEU A 84 -1.75 10.63 17.41
CA LEU A 84 -2.10 10.30 18.80
C LEU A 84 -1.09 9.35 19.47
N GLY A 85 -0.08 8.87 18.75
CA GLY A 85 1.01 8.04 19.27
C GLY A 85 0.80 6.54 19.13
N TYR A 86 -0.18 6.08 18.35
CA TYR A 86 -0.33 4.66 18.03
C TYR A 86 0.61 4.24 16.90
N SER A 87 1.11 3.01 16.94
CA SER A 87 1.93 2.50 15.84
C SER A 87 1.10 2.32 14.57
N ALA A 88 1.74 2.40 13.40
CA ALA A 88 1.08 2.19 12.12
C ALA A 88 0.27 0.89 12.12
N ILE A 89 0.88 -0.20 12.57
CA ILE A 89 0.28 -1.55 12.62
C ILE A 89 -0.97 -1.60 13.52
N GLU A 90 -0.94 -0.94 14.68
CA GLU A 90 -2.09 -0.87 15.59
C GLU A 90 -3.23 -0.06 14.97
N ALA A 91 -2.90 1.08 14.33
CA ALA A 91 -3.87 1.90 13.63
C ALA A 91 -4.52 1.16 12.46
N GLU A 92 -3.73 0.45 11.65
CA GLU A 92 -4.22 -0.35 10.53
C GLU A 92 -5.19 -1.43 11.02
N ARG A 93 -4.82 -2.14 12.08
CA ARG A 93 -5.65 -3.21 12.65
C ARG A 93 -6.96 -2.66 13.23
N ALA A 94 -6.93 -1.48 13.83
CA ALA A 94 -8.13 -0.85 14.39
C ALA A 94 -9.10 -0.36 13.31
N LEU A 95 -8.59 0.03 12.14
CA LEU A 95 -9.36 0.48 10.97
C LEU A 95 -9.78 -0.68 10.05
N THR A 96 -9.14 -1.85 10.18
CA THR A 96 -9.45 -3.02 9.36
C THR A 96 -10.88 -3.51 9.63
N GLY A 97 -11.72 -3.51 8.59
CA GLY A 97 -13.09 -4.00 8.64
C GLY A 97 -14.15 -2.95 8.98
N LEU A 98 -13.74 -1.69 9.22
CA LEU A 98 -14.68 -0.58 9.36
C LEU A 98 -15.20 -0.15 7.97
N LYS A 99 -16.49 0.21 7.92
CA LYS A 99 -17.17 0.69 6.71
C LYS A 99 -17.83 2.06 6.92
N GLU A 100 -17.31 2.82 7.88
CA GLU A 100 -17.78 4.18 8.13
C GLU A 100 -17.29 5.10 7.01
N LYS A 101 -18.14 6.08 6.64
CA LYS A 101 -17.83 7.03 5.56
C LYS A 101 -17.06 8.26 6.03
N ASP A 102 -17.11 8.58 7.33
CA ASP A 102 -16.49 9.79 7.88
C ASP A 102 -15.22 9.45 8.66
N SER A 103 -14.15 10.21 8.42
CA SER A 103 -12.87 10.07 9.11
C SER A 103 -13.01 10.26 10.63
N SER A 104 -13.83 11.22 11.08
CA SER A 104 -14.12 11.44 12.51
C SER A 104 -14.78 10.22 13.17
N SER A 105 -15.71 9.56 12.46
CA SER A 105 -16.38 8.35 12.95
C SER A 105 -15.44 7.16 12.96
N LEU A 106 -14.60 7.00 11.93
CA LEU A 106 -13.55 5.99 11.87
C LEU A 106 -12.57 6.10 13.05
N ILE A 107 -12.09 7.31 13.36
CA ILE A 107 -11.18 7.54 14.49
C ILE A 107 -11.82 7.14 15.82
N ARG A 108 -13.07 7.54 16.06
CA ARG A 108 -13.79 7.19 17.30
C ARG A 108 -13.93 5.67 17.47
N VAL A 109 -14.33 4.98 16.40
CA VAL A 109 -14.50 3.52 16.42
C VAL A 109 -13.17 2.80 16.56
N ALA A 110 -12.12 3.28 15.88
CA ALA A 110 -10.76 2.75 16.01
C ALA A 110 -10.22 2.88 17.44
N LEU A 111 -10.37 4.05 18.07
CA LEU A 111 -9.98 4.26 19.47
C LEU A 111 -10.77 3.37 20.44
N LYS A 112 -12.06 3.14 20.17
CA LYS A 112 -12.88 2.19 20.94
C LYS A 112 -12.36 0.75 20.81
N ASN A 113 -11.97 0.32 19.61
CA ASN A 113 -11.37 -1.01 19.41
C ASN A 113 -10.00 -1.15 20.10
N LEU A 114 -9.17 -0.11 20.05
CA LEU A 114 -7.85 -0.10 20.68
C LEU A 114 -7.93 -0.14 22.22
N SER A 115 -8.87 0.61 22.80
CA SER A 115 -9.10 0.59 24.25
C SER A 115 -9.65 -0.74 24.77
N ASN A 116 -10.40 -1.47 23.96
CA ASN A 116 -10.92 -2.79 24.34
C ASN A 116 -9.87 -3.91 24.27
N HIS A 117 -8.74 -3.66 23.61
CA HIS A 117 -7.65 -4.63 23.43
C HIS A 117 -6.54 -4.53 24.48
N LYS A 118 -6.65 -3.57 25.41
CA LYS A 118 -5.69 -3.28 26.48
C LYS A 118 -6.14 -3.74 27.87
N LYS A 119 -7.11 -4.67 27.93
CA LYS A 119 -7.59 -5.33 29.15
C LYS A 119 -7.25 -6.80 29.17
#